data_AF-A0A845X3L6-F1
#
_entry.id   AF-A0A845X3L6-F1
#
_cell.length_a   1.000
_cell.length_b   1.000
_cell.length_c   1.000
_cell.angle_alpha   90.00
_cell.angle_beta   90.00
_cell.angle_gamma   90.00
#
_symmetry.space_group_name_H-M   'P 1'
#
loop_
_entity.id
_entity.type
_entity.pdbx_description
1 polymer ?
#
loop_
_entity_poly.entity_id
_entity_poly.type
_entity_poly.pdbx_seq_one_letter_code
_entity_poly.pdbx_strand_id
1 'polypeptide(L)'
;MFILNADQVKYCLLNNPTLDSTRRVLGVQFQKQLYIKGKTYALQDKPAAIRAARETLLAGHEVAPLLVENKSKLTLWYHDPAFRKITSPLDVDLPQLANVMQKEDGVQIQDRTCNLSQYPQCFVGREAVTWLKRYLKVSRANAIQIGQNLLDQNLICHVLNAHDFKDDYLFYQFCNQIATPVRAPSTLDLEELLAVMRSPEGVEVRDRRYRLTTYPQCFVGSEAVDWFVAHLNVSREEAIDIGQRLLERQWLCHVLNEHSFKDEYLFYRFCSESGAS
;
A
#
# COMPACT_ATOMS: atom_id res chain seq x y z
N MET A 1 21.20 15.24 -33.43
CA MET A 1 22.14 14.74 -32.40
C MET A 1 22.12 15.71 -31.25
N PHE A 2 21.99 15.22 -30.02
CA PHE A 2 22.08 16.06 -28.81
C PHE A 2 23.38 15.77 -28.07
N ILE A 3 24.05 16.82 -27.58
CA ILE A 3 25.18 16.70 -26.67
C ILE A 3 24.67 17.13 -25.30
N LEU A 4 24.73 16.23 -24.33
CA LEU A 4 24.11 16.39 -23.02
C LEU A 4 25.13 16.08 -21.92
N ASN A 5 25.00 16.72 -20.78
CA ASN A 5 25.67 16.29 -19.56
C ASN A 5 24.92 15.12 -18.91
N ALA A 6 25.63 14.32 -18.11
CA ALA A 6 25.09 13.13 -17.44
C ALA A 6 23.87 13.42 -16.52
N ASP A 7 23.75 14.63 -15.99
CA ASP A 7 22.64 15.09 -15.16
C ASP A 7 21.38 15.46 -15.97
N GLN A 8 21.52 15.68 -17.28
CA GLN A 8 20.40 16.03 -18.17
C GLN A 8 19.64 14.80 -18.70
N VAL A 9 20.06 13.59 -18.32
CA VAL A 9 19.43 12.32 -18.72
C VAL A 9 19.06 11.48 -17.50
N LYS A 10 18.01 10.67 -17.62
CA LYS A 10 17.62 9.73 -16.55
C LYS A 10 18.16 8.34 -16.85
N TYR A 11 19.09 7.84 -16.05
CA TYR A 11 19.58 6.46 -16.16
C TYR A 11 18.50 5.46 -15.74
N CYS A 12 18.39 4.35 -16.46
CA CYS A 12 17.42 3.30 -16.17
C CYS A 12 17.93 1.92 -16.61
N LEU A 13 17.29 0.86 -16.11
CA LEU A 13 17.53 -0.49 -16.61
C LEU A 13 16.58 -0.77 -17.77
N LEU A 14 17.08 -1.43 -18.81
CA LEU A 14 16.32 -1.85 -19.98
C LEU A 14 16.46 -3.37 -20.17
N ASN A 15 15.45 -4.00 -20.74
CA ASN A 15 15.55 -5.37 -21.27
C ASN A 15 15.10 -5.40 -22.73
N ASN A 16 15.52 -6.45 -23.43
CA ASN A 16 15.04 -6.76 -24.77
C ASN A 16 14.15 -8.00 -24.69
N PRO A 17 12.82 -7.86 -24.59
CA PRO A 17 11.92 -8.99 -24.43
C PRO A 17 11.88 -9.93 -25.63
N THR A 18 12.34 -9.52 -26.82
CA THR A 18 12.31 -10.36 -28.02
C THR A 18 13.53 -11.28 -28.15
N LEU A 19 14.66 -10.90 -27.55
CA LEU A 19 15.88 -11.72 -27.55
C LEU A 19 16.05 -12.49 -26.24
N ASP A 20 15.95 -11.79 -25.10
CA ASP A 20 16.15 -12.37 -23.77
C ASP A 20 15.52 -11.45 -22.71
N SER A 21 14.38 -11.87 -22.17
CA SER A 21 13.62 -11.12 -21.17
C SER A 21 14.32 -10.99 -19.82
N THR A 22 15.33 -11.83 -19.55
CA THR A 22 16.10 -11.85 -18.28
C THR A 22 17.31 -10.92 -18.32
N ARG A 23 17.87 -10.68 -19.50
CA ARG A 23 19.06 -9.85 -19.68
C ARG A 23 18.74 -8.37 -19.48
N ARG A 24 19.36 -7.79 -18.46
CA ARG A 24 19.23 -6.37 -18.12
C ARG A 24 20.44 -5.60 -18.63
N VAL A 25 20.21 -4.45 -19.24
CA VAL A 25 21.25 -3.53 -19.70
C VAL A 25 21.00 -2.14 -19.14
N LEU A 26 22.09 -1.37 -18.96
CA LEU A 26 21.97 0.03 -18.57
C LEU A 26 21.57 0.89 -19.78
N GLY A 27 20.53 1.68 -19.62
CA GLY A 27 20.00 2.63 -20.59
C GLY A 27 19.88 4.04 -20.04
N VAL A 28 19.50 4.97 -20.92
CA VAL A 28 19.10 6.33 -20.54
C VAL A 28 17.76 6.70 -21.17
N GLN A 29 17.00 7.52 -20.46
CA GLN A 29 15.74 8.09 -20.92
C GLN A 29 15.91 9.60 -21.12
N PHE A 30 15.54 10.10 -22.31
CA PHE A 30 15.56 11.52 -22.67
C PHE A 30 14.40 11.84 -23.60
N GLN A 31 13.63 12.90 -23.32
CA GLN A 31 12.47 13.32 -24.11
C GLN A 31 11.49 12.17 -24.45
N LYS A 32 11.17 11.32 -23.46
CA LYS A 32 10.31 10.11 -23.57
C LYS A 32 10.87 8.98 -24.43
N GLN A 33 12.06 9.13 -25.01
CA GLN A 33 12.75 8.08 -25.75
C GLN A 33 13.73 7.33 -24.86
N LEU A 34 13.95 6.05 -25.16
CA LEU A 34 14.90 5.17 -24.49
C LEU A 34 16.12 4.96 -25.38
N TYR A 35 17.30 4.97 -24.77
CA TYR A 35 18.56 4.79 -25.48
C TYR A 35 19.42 3.73 -24.80
N ILE A 36 20.06 2.90 -25.62
CA ILE A 36 21.01 1.88 -25.22
C ILE A 36 22.44 2.39 -25.35
N LYS A 37 23.31 1.87 -24.49
CA LYS A 37 24.71 2.29 -24.43
C LYS A 37 25.48 1.83 -25.65
N GLY A 38 26.14 2.77 -26.31
CA GLY A 38 27.04 2.56 -27.42
C GLY A 38 28.52 2.72 -27.06
N LYS A 39 29.31 3.17 -28.04
CA LYS A 39 30.75 3.39 -27.88
C LYS A 39 31.03 4.52 -26.89
N THR A 40 32.07 4.32 -26.09
CA THR A 40 32.57 5.30 -25.11
C THR A 40 33.90 5.87 -25.62
N TYR A 41 34.13 7.16 -25.40
CA TYR A 41 35.29 7.92 -25.83
C TYR A 41 35.89 8.68 -24.64
N ALA A 42 37.20 8.88 -24.65
CA ALA A 42 37.84 9.78 -23.69
C ALA A 42 37.45 11.24 -24.00
N LEU A 43 37.49 12.12 -22.99
CA LEU A 43 37.12 13.54 -23.17
C LEU A 43 37.96 14.25 -24.24
N GLN A 44 39.24 13.91 -24.35
CA GLN A 44 40.14 14.42 -25.37
C GLN A 44 39.74 14.03 -26.80
N ASP A 45 39.00 12.92 -26.97
CA ASP A 45 38.57 12.38 -28.26
C ASP A 45 37.17 12.86 -28.66
N LYS A 46 36.70 13.99 -28.09
CA LYS A 46 35.39 14.59 -28.41
C LYS A 46 35.13 14.77 -29.91
N PRO A 47 36.10 15.17 -30.76
CA PRO A 47 35.88 15.26 -32.22
C PRO A 47 35.55 13.91 -32.87
N ALA A 48 36.18 12.82 -32.41
CA ALA A 48 35.90 11.47 -32.91
C ALA A 48 34.51 10.99 -32.48
N ALA A 49 34.11 11.31 -31.24
CA ALA A 49 32.78 10.98 -30.72
C ALA A 49 31.66 11.70 -31.50
N ILE A 50 31.85 12.99 -31.80
CA ILE A 50 30.90 13.78 -32.61
C ILE A 50 30.78 13.21 -34.03
N ARG A 51 31.90 12.77 -34.63
CA ARG A 51 31.90 12.18 -35.97
C ARG A 51 31.07 10.90 -36.02
N ALA A 52 31.31 9.98 -35.08
CA ALA A 52 30.55 8.73 -35.01
C ALA A 52 29.04 8.96 -34.76
N ALA A 53 28.71 9.94 -33.92
CA ALA A 53 27.33 10.34 -33.70
C ALA A 53 26.67 10.93 -34.96
N ARG A 54 27.40 11.69 -35.77
CA ARG A 54 26.93 12.21 -37.06
C ARG A 54 26.74 11.11 -38.09
N GLU A 55 27.67 10.17 -38.20
CA GLU A 55 27.56 9.01 -39.10
C GLU A 55 26.29 8.21 -38.81
N THR A 56 25.97 8.03 -37.53
CA THR A 56 24.73 7.37 -37.10
C THR A 56 23.48 8.15 -37.55
N LEU A 57 23.51 9.48 -37.45
CA LEU A 57 22.39 10.32 -37.91
C LEU A 57 22.20 10.22 -39.44
N LEU A 58 23.29 10.17 -40.19
CA LEU A 58 23.29 10.04 -41.65
C LEU A 58 22.83 8.65 -42.13
N ALA A 59 22.89 7.63 -41.27
CA ALA A 59 22.41 6.28 -41.58
C ALA A 59 20.87 6.17 -41.65
N GLY A 60 20.12 7.27 -41.47
CA GLY A 60 18.67 7.30 -41.69
C GLY A 60 17.84 6.83 -40.50
N HIS A 61 18.41 6.77 -39.29
CA HIS A 61 17.64 6.45 -38.09
C HIS A 61 16.64 7.58 -37.75
N GLU A 62 15.39 7.21 -37.44
CA GLU A 62 14.32 8.17 -37.10
C GLU A 62 14.61 8.99 -35.84
N VAL A 63 15.34 8.42 -34.87
CA VAL A 63 15.64 9.06 -33.60
C VAL A 63 17.13 9.40 -33.55
N ALA A 64 17.43 10.68 -33.36
CA ALA A 64 18.80 11.16 -33.30
C ALA A 64 19.56 10.60 -32.08
N PRO A 65 20.84 10.19 -32.23
CA PRO A 65 21.62 9.69 -31.11
C PRO A 65 21.96 10.79 -30.10
N LEU A 66 22.25 10.36 -28.86
CA LEU A 66 22.73 11.22 -27.78
C LEU A 66 24.22 11.02 -27.55
N LEU A 67 24.95 12.11 -27.36
CA LEU A 67 26.30 12.09 -26.83
C LEU A 67 26.26 12.61 -25.40
N VAL A 68 26.37 11.71 -24.42
CA VAL A 68 26.29 12.06 -23.00
C VAL A 68 27.69 12.17 -22.41
N GLU A 69 28.05 13.36 -21.95
CA GLU A 69 29.31 13.72 -21.33
C GLU A 69 29.21 13.59 -19.81
N ASN A 70 30.23 12.98 -19.19
CA ASN A 70 30.41 12.99 -17.75
C ASN A 70 31.82 13.49 -17.40
N LYS A 71 32.19 13.49 -16.11
CA LYS A 71 33.48 14.01 -15.64
C LYS A 71 34.74 13.36 -16.26
N SER A 72 34.63 12.20 -16.91
CA SER A 72 35.80 11.46 -17.44
C SER A 72 35.65 10.88 -18.85
N LYS A 73 34.46 10.90 -19.45
CA LYS A 73 34.19 10.26 -20.75
C LYS A 73 32.96 10.83 -21.45
N LEU A 74 32.92 10.65 -22.78
CA LEU A 74 31.71 10.80 -23.58
C LEU A 74 31.18 9.43 -23.97
N THR A 75 29.89 9.19 -23.80
CA THR A 75 29.22 7.95 -24.21
C THR A 75 28.21 8.25 -25.28
N LEU A 76 28.30 7.54 -26.41
CA LEU A 76 27.31 7.59 -27.46
C LEU A 76 26.15 6.64 -27.11
N TRP A 77 24.92 7.10 -27.27
CA TRP A 77 23.70 6.35 -26.98
C TRP A 77 22.78 6.35 -28.19
N TYR A 78 22.19 5.18 -28.46
CA TYR A 78 21.37 4.94 -29.65
C TYR A 78 19.96 4.55 -29.24
N HIS A 79 18.98 4.99 -30.01
CA HIS A 79 17.61 4.52 -29.84
C HIS A 79 17.47 3.11 -30.43
N ASP A 80 16.86 2.20 -29.68
CA ASP A 80 16.51 0.87 -30.16
C ASP A 80 15.08 0.54 -29.72
N PRO A 81 14.12 0.45 -30.67
CA PRO A 81 12.72 0.21 -30.36
C PRO A 81 12.45 -1.21 -29.86
N ALA A 82 13.42 -2.12 -29.87
CA ALA A 82 13.28 -3.45 -29.27
C ALA A 82 13.41 -3.40 -27.74
N PHE A 83 14.08 -2.38 -27.18
CA PHE A 83 14.27 -2.29 -25.74
C PHE A 83 13.08 -1.66 -25.03
N ARG A 84 12.78 -2.16 -23.84
CA ARG A 84 11.78 -1.62 -22.93
C ARG A 84 12.43 -1.27 -21.62
N LYS A 85 11.94 -0.21 -20.96
CA LYS A 85 12.38 0.13 -19.61
C LYS A 85 11.94 -0.98 -18.68
N ILE A 86 12.89 -1.54 -17.93
CA ILE A 86 12.58 -2.37 -16.77
C ILE A 86 12.10 -1.39 -15.71
N THR A 87 10.79 -1.19 -15.66
CA THR A 87 10.15 -0.58 -14.51
C THR A 87 10.27 -1.57 -13.36
N SER A 88 10.79 -1.11 -12.22
CA SER A 88 10.47 -1.79 -10.97
C SER A 88 8.95 -1.93 -10.90
N PRO A 89 8.38 -3.04 -10.43
CA PRO A 89 6.95 -3.14 -10.15
C PRO A 89 6.45 -2.01 -9.23
N LEU A 90 7.37 -1.33 -8.53
CA LEU A 90 7.16 -0.21 -7.61
C LEU A 90 7.29 1.18 -8.25
N ASP A 91 7.69 1.29 -9.53
CA ASP A 91 7.95 2.57 -10.23
C ASP A 91 6.68 3.15 -10.89
N VAL A 92 5.52 2.75 -10.38
CA VAL A 92 4.20 3.17 -10.87
C VAL A 92 3.84 4.51 -10.23
N ASP A 93 3.34 5.46 -11.03
CA ASP A 93 2.73 6.68 -10.51
C ASP A 93 1.40 6.31 -9.82
N LEU A 94 1.46 6.10 -8.51
CA LEU A 94 0.34 5.61 -7.70
C LEU A 94 -0.85 6.59 -7.68
N PRO A 95 -0.67 7.92 -7.55
CA PRO A 95 -1.77 8.88 -7.70
C PRO A 95 -2.44 8.81 -9.08
N GLN A 96 -1.65 8.73 -10.16
CA GLN A 96 -2.21 8.59 -11.50
C GLN A 96 -2.95 7.25 -11.66
N LEU A 97 -2.40 6.17 -11.11
CA LEU A 97 -3.02 4.86 -11.11
C LEU A 97 -4.37 4.88 -10.40
N ALA A 98 -4.46 5.49 -9.21
CA ALA A 98 -5.70 5.60 -8.44
C ALA A 98 -6.80 6.32 -9.24
N ASN A 99 -6.45 7.38 -9.97
CA ASN A 99 -7.38 8.08 -10.87
C ASN A 99 -7.86 7.18 -12.02
N VAL A 100 -7.00 6.33 -12.58
CA VAL A 100 -7.39 5.40 -13.64
C VAL A 100 -8.26 4.26 -13.09
N MET A 101 -7.98 3.79 -11.87
CA MET A 101 -8.80 2.76 -11.22
C MET A 101 -10.24 3.21 -11.03
N GLN A 102 -10.50 4.51 -10.89
CA GLN A 102 -11.85 5.08 -10.70
C GLN A 102 -12.64 5.32 -12.00
N LYS A 103 -12.07 5.05 -13.18
CA LYS A 103 -12.76 5.23 -14.47
C LYS A 103 -13.73 4.09 -14.76
N GLU A 104 -14.56 4.25 -15.79
CA GLU A 104 -15.56 3.26 -16.23
C GLU A 104 -14.97 1.87 -16.52
N ASP A 105 -13.78 1.82 -17.13
CA ASP A 105 -13.03 0.57 -17.38
C ASP A 105 -12.15 0.12 -16.18
N GLY A 106 -12.30 0.79 -15.04
CA GLY A 106 -11.52 0.64 -13.82
C GLY A 106 -11.93 -0.53 -12.93
N VAL A 107 -11.68 -0.40 -11.63
CA VAL A 107 -12.18 -1.36 -10.63
C VAL A 107 -13.68 -1.18 -10.44
N GLN A 108 -14.37 -2.23 -10.03
CA GLN A 108 -15.83 -2.20 -9.87
C GLN A 108 -16.21 -1.52 -8.55
N ILE A 109 -16.48 -0.21 -8.64
CA ILE A 109 -16.92 0.62 -7.52
C ILE A 109 -18.45 0.57 -7.45
N GLN A 110 -18.98 0.07 -6.34
CA GLN A 110 -20.43 -0.01 -6.12
C GLN A 110 -20.71 -0.13 -4.62
N ASP A 111 -21.93 0.22 -4.23
CA ASP A 111 -22.41 0.05 -2.88
C ASP A 111 -22.61 -1.45 -2.63
N ARG A 112 -22.02 -1.98 -1.54
CA ARG A 112 -22.14 -3.40 -1.19
C ARG A 112 -22.69 -3.54 0.22
N THR A 113 -23.50 -4.57 0.43
CA THR A 113 -23.98 -4.94 1.76
C THR A 113 -23.28 -6.22 2.20
N CYS A 114 -22.71 -6.23 3.39
CA CYS A 114 -22.17 -7.44 4.03
C CYS A 114 -22.59 -7.44 5.50
N ASN A 115 -23.02 -8.60 5.99
CA ASN A 115 -23.48 -8.78 7.38
C ASN A 115 -24.45 -7.70 7.86
N LEU A 116 -25.41 -7.29 7.01
CA LEU A 116 -26.43 -6.25 7.26
C LEU A 116 -25.91 -4.80 7.28
N SER A 117 -24.60 -4.58 7.09
CA SER A 117 -23.98 -3.26 6.99
C SER A 117 -23.80 -2.84 5.53
N GLN A 118 -24.10 -1.57 5.23
CA GLN A 118 -23.93 -0.97 3.91
C GLN A 118 -22.59 -0.24 3.79
N TYR A 119 -21.84 -0.58 2.74
CA TYR A 119 -20.55 0.01 2.42
C TYR A 119 -20.65 0.71 1.06
N PRO A 120 -20.88 2.03 1.04
CA PRO A 120 -21.05 2.77 -0.21
C PRO A 120 -19.70 2.88 -0.95
N GLN A 121 -19.76 2.98 -2.27
CA GLN A 121 -18.61 3.32 -3.13
C GLN A 121 -17.34 2.50 -2.86
N CYS A 122 -17.49 1.20 -2.58
CA CYS A 122 -16.37 0.32 -2.28
C CYS A 122 -15.97 -0.52 -3.50
N PHE A 123 -14.80 -1.15 -3.44
CA PHE A 123 -14.33 -2.16 -4.38
C PHE A 123 -13.73 -3.35 -3.63
N VAL A 124 -13.64 -4.52 -4.28
CA VAL A 124 -13.16 -5.76 -3.67
C VAL A 124 -11.66 -5.96 -3.95
N GLY A 125 -10.88 -6.33 -2.93
CA GLY A 125 -9.43 -6.54 -3.05
C GLY A 125 -9.04 -7.52 -4.17
N ARG A 126 -9.68 -8.68 -4.23
CA ARG A 126 -9.48 -9.71 -5.29
C ARG A 126 -9.77 -9.21 -6.70
N GLU A 127 -10.81 -8.38 -6.85
CA GLU A 127 -11.19 -7.78 -8.13
C GLU A 127 -10.15 -6.73 -8.55
N ALA A 128 -9.72 -5.88 -7.61
CA ALA A 128 -8.66 -4.91 -7.83
C ALA A 128 -7.33 -5.56 -8.23
N VAL A 129 -6.92 -6.65 -7.56
CA VAL A 129 -5.72 -7.42 -7.94
C VAL A 129 -5.84 -7.96 -9.37
N THR A 130 -7.01 -8.47 -9.73
CA THR A 130 -7.28 -9.01 -11.07
C THR A 130 -7.20 -7.91 -12.13
N TRP A 131 -7.76 -6.73 -11.82
CA TRP A 131 -7.68 -5.55 -12.67
C TRP A 131 -6.25 -5.04 -12.82
N LEU A 132 -5.51 -4.86 -11.71
CA LEU A 132 -4.12 -4.39 -11.68
C LEU A 132 -3.20 -5.31 -12.50
N LYS A 133 -3.38 -6.63 -12.35
CA LYS A 133 -2.64 -7.64 -13.13
C LYS A 133 -2.84 -7.43 -14.64
N ARG A 134 -4.09 -7.19 -15.06
CA ARG A 134 -4.45 -6.99 -16.47
C ARG A 134 -3.95 -5.63 -16.99
N TYR A 135 -4.16 -4.56 -16.23
CA TYR A 135 -3.84 -3.19 -16.63
C TYR A 135 -2.32 -2.95 -16.71
N LEU A 136 -1.57 -3.40 -15.70
CA LEU A 136 -0.12 -3.18 -15.60
C LEU A 136 0.72 -4.34 -16.17
N LYS A 137 0.09 -5.46 -16.58
CA LYS A 137 0.76 -6.67 -17.07
C LYS A 137 1.80 -7.22 -16.08
N VAL A 138 1.48 -7.18 -14.79
CA VAL A 138 2.35 -7.62 -13.68
C VAL A 138 1.94 -9.00 -13.15
N SER A 139 2.76 -9.60 -12.29
CA SER A 139 2.39 -10.81 -11.55
C SER A 139 1.33 -10.49 -10.48
N ARG A 140 0.64 -11.53 -9.98
CA ARG A 140 -0.35 -11.35 -8.90
C ARG A 140 0.30 -10.84 -7.61
N ALA A 141 1.49 -11.34 -7.26
CA ALA A 141 2.27 -10.86 -6.13
C ALA A 141 2.64 -9.37 -6.26
N ASN A 142 3.03 -8.93 -7.46
CA ASN A 142 3.33 -7.52 -7.71
C ASN A 142 2.07 -6.64 -7.63
N ALA A 143 0.92 -7.14 -8.12
CA ALA A 143 -0.34 -6.42 -8.00
C ALA A 143 -0.78 -6.23 -6.53
N ILE A 144 -0.55 -7.24 -5.68
CA ILE A 144 -0.76 -7.12 -4.23
C ILE A 144 0.15 -6.05 -3.64
N GLN A 145 1.45 -6.06 -3.97
CA GLN A 145 2.39 -5.05 -3.47
C GLN A 145 2.02 -3.63 -3.94
N ILE A 146 1.56 -3.47 -5.18
CA ILE A 146 1.10 -2.16 -5.70
C ILE A 146 -0.14 -1.70 -4.93
N GLY A 147 -1.08 -2.60 -4.64
CA GLY A 147 -2.23 -2.29 -3.79
C GLY A 147 -1.83 -1.93 -2.35
N GLN A 148 -0.82 -2.60 -1.78
CA GLN A 148 -0.27 -2.21 -0.48
C GLN A 148 0.31 -0.80 -0.54
N ASN A 149 1.07 -0.46 -1.58
CA ASN A 149 1.62 0.89 -1.70
C ASN A 149 0.54 1.96 -1.89
N LEU A 150 -0.58 1.65 -2.56
CA LEU A 150 -1.74 2.55 -2.65
C LEU A 150 -2.35 2.80 -1.26
N LEU A 151 -2.38 1.76 -0.41
CA LEU A 151 -2.87 1.84 0.97
C LEU A 151 -1.90 2.64 1.85
N ASP A 152 -0.59 2.35 1.78
CA ASP A 152 0.46 3.05 2.54
C ASP A 152 0.51 4.56 2.21
N GLN A 153 0.15 4.95 0.98
CA GLN A 153 0.07 6.35 0.55
C GLN A 153 -1.30 6.99 0.80
N ASN A 154 -2.20 6.31 1.50
CA ASN A 154 -3.57 6.76 1.78
C ASN A 154 -4.35 7.15 0.50
N LEU A 155 -4.08 6.50 -0.63
CA LEU A 155 -4.86 6.68 -1.86
C LEU A 155 -6.10 5.77 -1.85
N ILE A 156 -6.00 4.64 -1.16
CA ILE A 156 -7.10 3.75 -0.82
C ILE A 156 -7.04 3.42 0.67
N CYS A 157 -8.17 3.03 1.24
CA CYS A 157 -8.25 2.54 2.61
C CYS A 157 -9.01 1.21 2.64
N HIS A 158 -8.66 0.33 3.58
CA HIS A 158 -9.55 -0.76 3.93
C HIS A 158 -10.77 -0.18 4.64
N VAL A 159 -11.98 -0.61 4.28
CA VAL A 159 -13.23 -0.03 4.81
C VAL A 159 -13.32 -0.13 6.34
N LEU A 160 -12.74 -1.18 6.93
CA LEU A 160 -12.66 -1.36 8.39
C LEU A 160 -11.30 -0.95 8.99
N ASN A 161 -10.41 -0.35 8.19
CA ASN A 161 -9.09 0.16 8.60
C ASN A 161 -8.19 -0.81 9.39
N ALA A 162 -8.33 -2.12 9.18
CA ALA A 162 -7.72 -3.16 10.01
C ALA A 162 -6.72 -4.07 9.26
N HIS A 163 -6.59 -3.92 7.94
CA HIS A 163 -5.86 -4.89 7.13
C HIS A 163 -4.99 -4.24 6.05
N ASP A 164 -3.83 -4.87 5.85
CA ASP A 164 -3.04 -4.78 4.64
C ASP A 164 -3.88 -5.03 3.38
N PHE A 165 -3.37 -4.60 2.24
CA PHE A 165 -3.99 -4.90 0.97
C PHE A 165 -3.87 -6.40 0.66
N LYS A 166 -5.02 -7.09 0.56
CA LYS A 166 -5.09 -8.53 0.34
C LYS A 166 -5.87 -8.87 -0.92
N ASP A 167 -5.43 -9.94 -1.55
CA ASP A 167 -6.13 -10.59 -2.64
C ASP A 167 -7.31 -11.45 -2.14
N ASP A 168 -8.27 -10.79 -1.51
CA ASP A 168 -9.40 -11.44 -0.85
C ASP A 168 -10.69 -10.65 -1.06
N TYR A 169 -11.81 -11.15 -0.53
CA TYR A 169 -13.13 -10.53 -0.61
C TYR A 169 -13.32 -9.34 0.34
N LEU A 170 -12.21 -8.72 0.78
CA LEU A 170 -12.21 -7.53 1.62
C LEU A 170 -12.59 -6.29 0.81
N PHE A 171 -13.23 -5.34 1.49
CA PHE A 171 -13.68 -4.09 0.88
C PHE A 171 -12.68 -2.96 1.11
N TYR A 172 -12.44 -2.20 0.05
CA TYR A 172 -11.59 -1.02 0.05
C TYR A 172 -12.34 0.16 -0.56
N GLN A 173 -11.94 1.38 -0.22
CA GLN A 173 -12.51 2.63 -0.72
C GLN A 173 -11.38 3.57 -1.16
N PHE A 174 -11.69 4.52 -2.04
CA PHE A 174 -10.74 5.58 -2.41
C PHE A 174 -10.83 6.73 -1.41
N CYS A 175 -9.68 7.17 -0.90
CA CYS A 175 -9.63 8.19 0.15
C CYS A 175 -10.12 9.58 -0.30
N ASN A 176 -10.09 9.86 -1.60
CA ASN A 176 -10.58 11.11 -2.18
C ASN A 176 -12.13 11.17 -2.32
N GLN A 177 -12.84 10.07 -2.06
CA GLN A 177 -14.31 9.98 -2.14
C GLN A 177 -14.97 9.89 -0.76
N ILE A 178 -14.19 10.01 0.32
CA ILE A 178 -14.72 9.93 1.67
C ILE A 178 -15.34 11.28 2.05
N ALA A 179 -16.66 11.39 1.99
CA ALA A 179 -17.39 12.59 2.44
C ALA A 179 -17.30 12.82 3.96
N THR A 180 -16.91 11.81 4.73
CA THR A 180 -16.56 11.90 6.16
C THR A 180 -15.60 10.76 6.51
N PRO A 181 -14.33 11.01 6.89
CA PRO A 181 -13.47 9.95 7.38
C PRO A 181 -14.16 9.29 8.59
N VAL A 182 -14.51 8.02 8.48
CA VAL A 182 -14.72 7.16 9.66
C VAL A 182 -13.33 7.03 10.28
N ARG A 183 -13.01 8.02 11.11
CA ARG A 183 -11.72 8.14 11.77
C ARG A 183 -11.65 6.98 12.77
N ALA A 184 -10.66 6.11 12.63
CA ALA A 184 -10.26 5.25 13.74
C ALA A 184 -10.11 6.13 14.99
N PRO A 185 -10.73 5.75 16.14
CA PRO A 185 -10.64 6.57 17.34
C PRO A 185 -9.17 6.83 17.64
N SER A 186 -8.82 8.11 17.76
CA SER A 186 -7.49 8.54 18.12
C SER A 186 -7.15 8.04 19.53
N THR A 187 -5.88 8.09 19.93
CA THR A 187 -5.47 7.65 21.27
C THR A 187 -6.24 8.37 22.37
N LEU A 188 -6.54 9.66 22.18
CA LEU A 188 -7.35 10.47 23.08
C LEU A 188 -8.78 9.93 23.18
N ASP A 189 -9.38 9.55 22.04
CA ASP A 189 -10.74 9.00 21.99
C ASP A 189 -10.85 7.63 22.67
N LEU A 190 -9.76 6.83 22.68
CA LEU A 190 -9.73 5.54 23.36
C LEU A 190 -9.55 5.66 24.88
N GLU A 191 -8.86 6.69 25.37
CA GLU A 191 -8.74 6.96 26.81
C GLU A 191 -10.09 7.42 27.38
N GLU A 192 -10.79 8.31 26.67
CA GLU A 192 -12.15 8.71 27.02
C GLU A 192 -13.10 7.51 27.01
N LEU A 193 -13.03 6.66 25.97
CA LEU A 193 -13.81 5.43 25.90
C LEU A 193 -13.53 4.51 27.09
N LEU A 194 -12.26 4.33 27.46
CA LEU A 194 -11.87 3.50 28.60
C LEU A 194 -12.44 4.04 29.92
N ALA A 195 -12.46 5.36 30.09
CA ALA A 195 -13.06 6.00 31.26
C ALA A 195 -14.57 5.71 31.35
N VAL A 196 -15.29 5.81 30.23
CA VAL A 196 -16.73 5.48 30.17
C VAL A 196 -16.95 3.98 30.39
N MET A 197 -16.10 3.12 29.81
CA MET A 197 -16.16 1.67 29.96
C MET A 197 -15.97 1.22 31.41
N ARG A 198 -15.21 1.98 32.22
CA ARG A 198 -15.00 1.76 33.67
C ARG A 198 -16.10 2.35 34.55
N SER A 199 -16.98 3.18 34.00
CA SER A 199 -18.03 3.83 34.76
C SER A 199 -19.10 2.81 35.21
N PRO A 200 -19.99 3.17 36.17
CA PRO A 200 -21.12 2.32 36.54
C PRO A 200 -22.07 1.98 35.38
N GLU A 201 -22.08 2.78 34.32
CA GLU A 201 -22.87 2.58 33.10
C GLU A 201 -22.05 1.87 31.98
N GLY A 202 -20.81 1.49 32.30
CA GLY A 202 -19.88 0.77 31.45
C GLY A 202 -20.16 -0.73 31.37
N VAL A 203 -19.11 -1.51 31.14
CA VAL A 203 -19.23 -2.98 31.10
C VAL A 203 -19.40 -3.57 32.51
N GLU A 204 -20.15 -4.67 32.63
CA GLU A 204 -20.41 -5.30 33.93
C GLU A 204 -19.15 -5.99 34.50
N VAL A 205 -18.47 -5.32 35.42
CA VAL A 205 -17.35 -5.87 36.17
C VAL A 205 -17.84 -6.58 37.43
N ARG A 206 -17.56 -7.88 37.54
CA ARG A 206 -17.85 -8.68 38.73
C ARG A 206 -17.00 -9.95 38.78
N ASP A 207 -16.97 -10.56 39.96
CA ASP A 207 -16.32 -11.85 40.14
C ASP A 207 -17.13 -12.94 39.42
N ARG A 208 -16.48 -13.70 38.54
CA ARG A 208 -17.10 -14.79 37.77
C ARG A 208 -16.39 -16.09 38.06
N ARG A 209 -17.17 -17.17 38.24
CA ARG A 209 -16.64 -18.52 38.43
C ARG A 209 -16.74 -19.32 37.14
N TYR A 210 -15.65 -19.94 36.74
CA TYR A 210 -15.64 -20.90 35.65
C TYR A 210 -14.93 -22.17 36.11
N ARG A 211 -15.65 -23.30 36.03
CA ARG A 211 -15.26 -24.58 36.65
C ARG A 211 -15.01 -24.40 38.17
N LEU A 212 -13.79 -24.71 38.63
CA LEU A 212 -13.38 -24.65 40.03
C LEU A 212 -12.58 -23.39 40.37
N THR A 213 -12.47 -22.44 39.44
CA THR A 213 -11.66 -21.23 39.59
C THR A 213 -12.56 -19.99 39.58
N THR A 214 -12.33 -19.10 40.54
CA THR A 214 -12.97 -17.78 40.59
C THR A 214 -12.03 -16.74 39.99
N TYR A 215 -12.55 -15.96 39.05
CA TYR A 215 -11.85 -14.85 38.40
C TYR A 215 -12.44 -13.55 38.93
N PRO A 216 -11.73 -12.81 39.80
CA PRO A 216 -12.25 -11.60 40.41
C PRO A 216 -12.30 -10.43 39.42
N GLN A 217 -13.25 -9.51 39.59
CA GLN A 217 -13.28 -8.21 38.91
C GLN A 217 -13.10 -8.29 37.38
N CYS A 218 -13.70 -9.26 36.72
CA CYS A 218 -13.60 -9.42 35.27
C CYS A 218 -14.89 -8.98 34.57
N PHE A 219 -14.85 -8.90 33.24
CA PHE A 219 -16.01 -8.73 32.35
C PHE A 219 -15.90 -9.74 31.19
N VAL A 220 -17.01 -9.97 30.49
CA VAL A 220 -17.09 -10.94 29.38
C VAL A 220 -16.83 -10.24 28.04
N GLY A 221 -16.06 -10.87 27.15
CA GLY A 221 -15.74 -10.34 25.82
C GLY A 221 -16.98 -10.01 24.99
N SER A 222 -17.93 -10.93 24.89
CA SER A 222 -19.19 -10.71 24.15
C SER A 222 -20.07 -9.60 24.75
N GLU A 223 -20.11 -9.48 26.08
CA GLU A 223 -20.85 -8.40 26.76
C GLU A 223 -20.20 -7.03 26.51
N ALA A 224 -18.86 -6.98 26.45
CA ALA A 224 -18.14 -5.75 26.08
C ALA A 224 -18.38 -5.37 24.61
N VAL A 225 -18.48 -6.35 23.70
CA VAL A 225 -18.85 -6.11 22.29
C VAL A 225 -20.27 -5.55 22.20
N ASP A 226 -21.24 -6.14 22.90
CA ASP A 226 -22.61 -5.62 22.97
C ASP A 226 -22.63 -4.16 23.46
N TRP A 227 -21.82 -3.87 24.48
CA TRP A 227 -21.67 -2.53 25.02
C TRP A 227 -21.09 -1.55 23.99
N PHE A 228 -19.99 -1.89 23.30
CA PHE A 228 -19.40 -1.03 22.27
C PHE A 228 -20.38 -0.75 21.13
N VAL A 229 -21.09 -1.77 20.64
CA VAL A 229 -22.12 -1.63 19.60
C VAL A 229 -23.18 -0.63 20.03
N ALA A 230 -23.68 -0.74 21.26
CA ALA A 230 -24.71 0.15 21.79
C ALA A 230 -24.20 1.58 22.03
N HIS A 231 -23.00 1.74 22.60
CA HIS A 231 -22.46 3.05 22.99
C HIS A 231 -21.90 3.86 21.83
N LEU A 232 -21.31 3.18 20.84
CA LEU A 232 -20.59 3.81 19.74
C LEU A 232 -21.33 3.71 18.40
N ASN A 233 -22.44 2.95 18.36
CA ASN A 233 -23.19 2.66 17.14
C ASN A 233 -22.29 2.06 16.04
N VAL A 234 -21.45 1.10 16.45
CA VAL A 234 -20.50 0.38 15.58
C VAL A 234 -20.96 -1.06 15.35
N SER A 235 -20.41 -1.71 14.32
CA SER A 235 -20.58 -3.14 14.10
C SER A 235 -19.86 -3.99 15.17
N ARG A 236 -20.21 -5.29 15.26
CA ARG A 236 -19.55 -6.21 16.18
C ARG A 236 -18.07 -6.39 15.82
N GLU A 237 -17.75 -6.41 14.53
CA GLU A 237 -16.39 -6.52 14.03
C GLU A 237 -15.55 -5.29 14.43
N GLU A 238 -16.11 -4.08 14.31
CA GLU A 238 -15.47 -2.85 14.78
C GLU A 238 -15.31 -2.82 16.31
N ALA A 239 -16.30 -3.32 17.05
CA ALA A 239 -16.20 -3.47 18.50
C ALA A 239 -15.09 -4.45 18.92
N ILE A 240 -14.87 -5.54 18.16
CA ILE A 240 -13.76 -6.47 18.39
C ILE A 240 -12.41 -5.76 18.16
N ASP A 241 -12.28 -4.97 17.09
CA ASP A 241 -11.06 -4.21 16.79
C ASP A 241 -10.77 -3.16 17.89
N ILE A 242 -11.80 -2.46 18.37
CA ILE A 242 -11.69 -1.54 19.51
C ILE A 242 -11.15 -2.28 20.74
N GLY A 243 -11.76 -3.41 21.11
CA GLY A 243 -11.31 -4.22 22.24
C GLY A 243 -9.88 -4.74 22.07
N GLN A 244 -9.49 -5.11 20.84
CA GLN A 244 -8.14 -5.55 20.52
C GLN A 244 -7.11 -4.43 20.71
N ARG A 245 -7.42 -3.20 20.29
CA ARG A 245 -6.56 -2.03 20.47
C ARG A 245 -6.38 -1.64 21.93
N LEU A 246 -7.40 -1.83 22.77
CA LEU A 246 -7.31 -1.62 24.22
C LEU A 246 -6.43 -2.70 24.88
N LEU A 247 -6.46 -3.94 24.36
CA LEU A 247 -5.63 -5.05 24.82
C LEU A 247 -4.15 -4.84 24.46
N GLU A 248 -3.85 -4.43 23.23
CA GLU A 248 -2.49 -4.12 22.77
C GLU A 248 -1.83 -2.97 23.55
N ARG A 249 -2.65 -2.03 24.05
CA ARG A 249 -2.21 -0.93 24.92
C ARG A 249 -2.05 -1.34 26.37
N GLN A 250 -2.32 -2.60 26.71
CA GLN A 250 -2.29 -3.12 28.07
C GLN A 250 -3.25 -2.37 29.00
N TRP A 251 -4.34 -1.82 28.47
CA TRP A 251 -5.44 -1.27 29.26
C TRP A 251 -6.46 -2.33 29.62
N LEU A 252 -6.57 -3.35 28.76
CA LEU A 252 -7.30 -4.60 28.98
C LEU A 252 -6.36 -5.80 28.91
N CYS A 253 -6.67 -6.82 29.70
CA CYS A 253 -5.88 -8.05 29.76
C CYS A 253 -6.86 -9.24 29.78
N HIS A 254 -6.66 -10.26 28.93
CA HIS A 254 -7.36 -11.54 29.10
C HIS A 254 -6.94 -12.15 30.45
N VAL A 255 -7.85 -12.73 31.22
CA VAL A 255 -7.52 -13.16 32.60
C VAL A 255 -6.41 -14.22 32.70
N LEU A 256 -6.11 -14.92 31.59
CA LEU A 256 -4.99 -15.86 31.46
C LEU A 256 -3.85 -15.34 30.55
N ASN A 257 -3.98 -14.17 29.93
CA ASN A 257 -3.05 -13.62 28.94
C ASN A 257 -2.81 -14.49 27.68
N GLU A 258 -3.73 -15.39 27.36
CA GLU A 258 -3.60 -16.37 26.26
C GLU A 258 -4.35 -15.99 24.97
N HIS A 259 -5.19 -14.95 24.99
CA HIS A 259 -6.12 -14.66 23.90
C HIS A 259 -6.10 -13.20 23.47
N SER A 260 -6.28 -12.99 22.16
CA SER A 260 -6.71 -11.72 21.58
C SER A 260 -8.11 -11.35 22.10
N PHE A 261 -8.55 -10.13 21.83
CA PHE A 261 -9.92 -9.75 22.14
C PHE A 261 -10.90 -10.49 21.21
N LYS A 262 -11.97 -11.04 21.78
CA LYS A 262 -12.94 -11.86 21.06
C LYS A 262 -14.36 -11.60 21.56
N ASP A 263 -15.29 -11.65 20.63
CA ASP A 263 -16.73 -11.71 20.88
C ASP A 263 -17.16 -13.12 21.30
N GLU A 264 -16.66 -13.55 22.47
CA GLU A 264 -16.90 -14.88 23.03
C GLU A 264 -17.09 -14.77 24.56
N TYR A 265 -17.53 -15.87 25.18
CA TYR A 265 -17.58 -16.01 26.63
C TYR A 265 -16.18 -16.22 27.25
N LEU A 266 -15.29 -15.26 27.01
CA LEU A 266 -13.95 -15.17 27.57
C LEU A 266 -13.87 -14.01 28.57
N PHE A 267 -13.01 -14.15 29.57
CA PHE A 267 -12.92 -13.17 30.64
C PHE A 267 -11.75 -12.22 30.43
N TYR A 268 -12.03 -10.93 30.58
CA TYR A 268 -11.05 -9.86 30.49
C TYR A 268 -11.11 -9.01 31.75
N ARG A 269 -10.04 -8.27 32.02
CA ARG A 269 -9.91 -7.36 33.16
C ARG A 269 -9.31 -6.04 32.71
N PHE A 270 -9.69 -4.97 33.38
CA PHE A 270 -8.92 -3.73 33.31
C PHE A 270 -7.57 -3.94 33.98
N CYS A 271 -6.49 -3.60 33.28
CA CYS A 271 -5.16 -3.65 33.89
C CYS A 271 -5.03 -2.42 34.81
N SER A 272 -4.51 -2.61 36.02
CA SER A 272 -4.29 -1.54 37.00
C SER A 272 -3.12 -0.66 36.55
N GLU A 273 -3.25 0.67 36.63
CA GLU A 273 -2.14 1.63 36.39
C GLU A 273 -1.06 1.60 37.49
N SER A 274 -0.78 0.45 38.07
CA SER A 274 0.14 0.29 39.21
C SER A 274 1.22 -0.70 38.86
N GLY A 275 2.18 -0.22 38.07
CA GLY A 275 3.42 -0.91 37.72
C GLY A 275 4.63 0.02 37.78
N ALA A 276 4.62 0.98 38.70
CA ALA A 276 5.80 1.71 39.15
C ALA A 276 5.94 1.52 40.66
N SER A 277 6.58 0.41 41.05
CA SER A 277 7.28 0.29 42.34
C SER A 277 8.68 -0.23 42.05
#